data_AF-A0A3G2S2L2-F1
#
_entry.id   AF-A0A3G2S2L2-F1
#
_cell.length_a   1.000
_cell.length_b   1.000
_cell.length_c   1.000
_cell.angle_alpha   90.00
_cell.angle_beta   90.00
_cell.angle_gamma   90.00
#
_symmetry.space_group_name_H-M   'P 1'
#
loop_
_entity.id
_entity.type
_entity.pdbx_description
1 polymer ?
#
loop_
_entity_poly.entity_id
_entity_poly.type
_entity_poly.pdbx_seq_one_letter_code
_entity_poly.pdbx_strand_id
1 'polypeptide(L)'
;MFSFTIRMCRDETWLKRGPVTYQELKPYTETPSGHITLIDVREPNEVSQGMIPASVNVPLSEFKAAFNPENDAPASTDFERKYSFPRPKFNDPIIFYCRSGRRSQQALEEAQKHGWWNTRNYTGSWIDWVAQEKSNKKDSDDDE
;
A
#
# COMPACT_ATOMS: atom_id res chain seq x y z
N MET A 1 1.02 -42.09 14.30
CA MET A 1 0.71 -40.65 14.46
C MET A 1 1.30 -39.93 13.26
N PHE A 2 0.49 -39.61 12.25
CA PHE A 2 0.95 -38.82 11.11
C PHE A 2 1.06 -37.37 11.57
N SER A 3 2.29 -36.91 11.82
CA SER A 3 2.58 -35.49 12.03
C SER A 3 2.33 -34.77 10.70
N PHE A 4 1.11 -34.29 10.50
CA PHE A 4 0.77 -33.37 9.42
C PHE A 4 1.38 -32.01 9.78
N THR A 5 2.66 -31.83 9.46
CA THR A 5 3.25 -30.50 9.42
C THR A 5 2.60 -29.82 8.20
N ILE A 6 1.50 -29.11 8.41
CA ILE A 6 0.91 -28.23 7.40
C ILE A 6 2.00 -27.20 7.09
N ARG A 7 2.80 -27.45 6.05
CA ARG A 7 3.50 -26.39 5.34
C ARG A 7 2.37 -25.51 4.80
N MET A 8 2.07 -24.41 5.50
CA MET A 8 1.28 -23.35 4.90
C MET A 8 2.12 -22.79 3.76
N CYS A 9 1.94 -23.36 2.56
CA CYS A 9 2.48 -22.77 1.34
C CYS A 9 1.87 -21.39 1.24
N ARG A 10 2.70 -20.36 1.38
CA ARG A 10 2.29 -18.97 1.15
C ARG A 10 1.85 -18.88 -0.31
N ASP A 11 0.65 -18.36 -0.53
CA ASP A 11 0.21 -18.03 -1.89
C ASP A 11 0.95 -16.77 -2.36
N GLU A 12 1.96 -16.97 -3.19
CA GLU A 12 2.81 -15.91 -3.76
C GLU A 12 2.31 -15.44 -5.13
N THR A 13 1.17 -15.93 -5.62
CA THR A 13 0.68 -15.59 -6.96
C THR A 13 0.48 -14.09 -7.15
N TRP A 14 0.03 -13.40 -6.10
CA TRP A 14 -0.13 -11.95 -6.10
C TRP A 14 1.23 -11.22 -6.16
N LEU A 15 2.21 -11.66 -5.38
CA LEU A 15 3.55 -11.07 -5.32
C LEU A 15 4.29 -11.18 -6.67
N LYS A 16 4.12 -12.32 -7.35
CA LYS A 16 4.76 -12.64 -8.64
C LYS A 16 4.26 -11.77 -9.81
N ARG A 17 3.19 -10.99 -9.63
CA ARG A 17 2.71 -10.04 -10.64
C ARG A 17 3.63 -8.82 -10.81
N GLY A 18 4.59 -8.62 -9.91
CA GLY A 18 5.57 -7.54 -10.00
C GLY A 18 5.02 -6.17 -9.57
N PRO A 19 5.61 -5.04 -10.04
CA PRO A 19 5.13 -3.71 -9.71
C PRO A 19 3.67 -3.52 -10.11
N VAL A 20 2.92 -2.76 -9.31
CA VAL A 20 1.52 -2.43 -9.61
C VAL A 20 1.48 -1.37 -10.71
N THR A 21 0.52 -1.46 -11.62
CA THR A 21 0.27 -0.44 -12.66
C THR A 21 -0.98 0.38 -12.33
N TYR A 22 -1.15 1.55 -12.96
CA TYR A 22 -2.35 2.37 -12.80
C TYR A 22 -3.65 1.59 -13.09
N GLN A 23 -3.67 0.83 -14.19
CA GLN A 23 -4.83 0.03 -14.61
C GLN A 23 -5.19 -1.05 -13.59
N GLU A 24 -4.19 -1.65 -12.93
CA GLU A 24 -4.43 -2.61 -11.86
C GLU A 24 -4.89 -1.92 -10.57
N LEU A 25 -4.36 -0.73 -10.27
CA LEU A 25 -4.67 -0.02 -9.03
C LEU A 25 -6.07 0.61 -9.03
N LYS A 26 -6.49 1.17 -10.17
CA LYS A 26 -7.70 1.97 -10.32
C LYS A 26 -8.97 1.29 -9.79
N PRO A 27 -9.27 0.01 -10.12
CA PRO A 27 -10.45 -0.69 -9.57
C PRO A 27 -10.45 -0.79 -8.04
N TYR A 28 -9.27 -0.95 -7.41
CA TYR A 28 -9.17 -1.04 -5.95
C TYR A 28 -9.48 0.31 -5.27
N THR A 29 -9.26 1.42 -5.96
CA THR A 29 -9.54 2.77 -5.44
C THR A 29 -11.01 3.15 -5.58
N GLU A 30 -11.69 2.67 -6.63
CA GLU A 30 -13.10 2.98 -6.92
C GLU A 30 -14.06 2.10 -6.13
N THR A 31 -13.71 0.82 -5.96
CA THR A 31 -14.49 -0.14 -5.16
C THR A 31 -13.58 -0.77 -4.10
N PRO A 32 -13.36 -0.09 -2.96
CA PRO A 32 -12.50 -0.61 -1.90
C PRO A 32 -13.11 -1.85 -1.29
N SER A 33 -12.52 -3.02 -1.56
CA SER A 33 -12.98 -4.30 -1.01
C SER A 33 -12.56 -4.52 0.46
N GLY A 34 -11.65 -3.68 0.97
CA GLY A 34 -11.01 -3.88 2.28
C GLY A 34 -9.96 -4.99 2.32
N HIS A 35 -9.78 -5.73 1.22
CA HIS A 35 -8.79 -6.82 1.14
C HIS A 35 -7.37 -6.36 0.84
N ILE A 36 -7.19 -5.14 0.35
CA ILE A 36 -5.88 -4.58 0.01
C ILE A 36 -5.73 -3.25 0.72
N THR A 37 -4.60 -3.03 1.38
CA THR A 37 -4.28 -1.75 2.00
C THR A 37 -3.39 -0.93 1.07
N LEU A 38 -3.86 0.23 0.64
CA LEU A 38 -3.06 1.17 -0.15
C LEU A 38 -2.44 2.21 0.77
N ILE A 39 -1.11 2.23 0.88
CA ILE A 39 -0.37 3.08 1.82
C ILE A 39 0.44 4.14 1.08
N ASP A 40 0.13 5.40 1.39
CA ASP A 40 0.87 6.58 0.97
C ASP A 40 1.99 6.87 1.96
N VAL A 41 3.25 6.81 1.49
CA VAL A 41 4.42 7.08 2.35
C VAL A 41 4.99 8.50 2.19
N ARG A 42 4.22 9.41 1.59
CA ARG A 42 4.55 10.84 1.55
C ARG A 42 4.38 11.48 2.94
N GLU A 43 5.00 12.64 3.10
CA GLU A 43 4.82 13.43 4.33
C GLU A 43 3.43 14.10 4.34
N PRO A 44 2.84 14.36 5.53
CA PRO A 44 1.46 14.86 5.63
C PRO A 44 1.20 16.18 4.90
N ASN A 45 2.23 17.02 4.77
CA ASN A 45 2.15 18.28 4.02
C ASN A 45 1.90 18.05 2.51
N GLU A 46 2.50 17.04 1.90
CA GLU A 46 2.26 16.66 0.50
C GLU A 46 0.87 16.06 0.31
N VAL A 47 0.43 15.27 1.29
CA VAL A 47 -0.86 14.57 1.27
C VAL A 47 -2.05 15.54 1.35
N SER A 48 -1.87 16.69 2.00
CA SER A 48 -2.89 17.75 2.07
C SER A 48 -3.31 18.30 0.69
N GLN A 49 -2.48 18.12 -0.34
CA GLN A 49 -2.74 18.54 -1.72
C GLN A 49 -3.55 17.51 -2.52
N GLY A 50 -3.82 16.35 -1.92
CA GLY A 50 -4.49 15.23 -2.56
C GLY A 50 -3.72 13.92 -2.39
N MET A 51 -4.47 12.83 -2.38
CA MET A 51 -3.98 11.45 -2.28
C MET A 51 -4.78 10.55 -3.22
N ILE A 52 -4.29 9.34 -3.46
CA ILE A 52 -5.04 8.35 -4.22
C ILE A 52 -6.28 7.96 -3.40
N PRO A 53 -7.48 7.86 -3.98
CA PRO A 53 -8.68 7.47 -3.24
C PRO A 53 -8.49 6.12 -2.54
N ALA A 54 -9.14 5.95 -1.39
CA ALA A 54 -9.03 4.77 -0.53
C ALA A 54 -7.64 4.46 0.05
N SER A 55 -6.66 5.36 -0.13
CA SER A 55 -5.36 5.24 0.52
C SER A 55 -5.36 5.74 1.96
N VAL A 56 -4.42 5.22 2.74
CA VAL A 56 -4.09 5.70 4.10
C VAL A 56 -2.66 6.21 4.12
N ASN A 57 -2.38 7.24 4.94
CA ASN A 57 -1.05 7.82 5.01
C ASN A 57 -0.25 7.26 6.19
N VAL A 58 0.95 6.75 5.89
CA VAL A 58 1.98 6.39 6.87
C VAL A 58 3.30 6.99 6.39
N PRO A 59 3.70 8.18 6.86
CA PRO A 59 4.88 8.88 6.36
C PRO A 59 6.15 8.03 6.47
N LEU A 60 7.05 8.14 5.49
CA LEU A 60 8.31 7.38 5.49
C LEU A 60 9.14 7.61 6.76
N SER A 61 9.13 8.84 7.29
CA SER A 61 9.80 9.22 8.54
C SER A 61 9.36 8.38 9.75
N GLU A 62 8.10 7.96 9.77
CA GLU A 62 7.49 7.17 10.86
C GLU A 62 7.37 5.68 10.52
N PHE A 63 7.54 5.33 9.24
CA PHE A 63 7.26 4.01 8.70
C PHE A 63 8.01 2.90 9.41
N LYS A 64 9.30 3.11 9.72
CA LYS A 64 10.11 2.14 10.45
C LYS A 64 9.55 1.81 11.83
N ALA A 65 9.01 2.80 12.54
CA ALA A 65 8.36 2.57 13.82
C ALA A 65 6.97 1.91 13.64
N ALA A 66 6.22 2.33 12.63
CA ALA A 66 4.90 1.81 12.29
C ALA A 66 4.94 0.31 11.88
N PHE A 67 5.99 -0.11 11.16
CA PHE A 67 6.19 -1.47 10.66
C PHE A 67 7.26 -2.26 11.46
N ASN A 68 7.46 -1.94 12.74
CA ASN A 68 8.28 -2.76 13.64
C ASN A 68 7.42 -3.84 14.35
N PRO A 69 7.70 -5.15 14.22
CA PRO A 69 6.93 -6.21 14.87
C PRO A 69 7.04 -6.18 16.41
N GLU A 70 8.08 -5.57 16.98
CA GLU A 70 8.21 -5.43 18.43
C GLU A 70 7.26 -4.38 19.03
N ASN A 71 6.82 -3.43 18.21
CA ASN A 71 5.83 -2.43 18.61
C ASN A 71 4.39 -3.00 18.62
N ASP A 72 4.23 -4.31 18.36
CA ASP A 72 2.96 -5.05 18.29
C ASP A 72 2.51 -5.57 19.67
N ALA A 73 2.51 -4.70 20.69
CA ALA A 73 1.88 -5.00 21.97
C ALA A 73 0.33 -5.13 21.78
N PRO A 74 -0.35 -5.94 22.62
CA PRO A 74 -1.55 -6.66 22.22
C PRO A 74 -2.72 -5.72 21.92
N ALA A 75 -3.20 -5.78 20.68
CA ALA A 75 -4.35 -5.07 20.13
C ALA A 75 -4.16 -3.55 19.94
N SER A 76 -3.41 -3.20 18.88
CA SER A 76 -3.75 -2.18 17.87
C SER A 76 -4.13 -0.74 18.27
N THR A 77 -4.11 -0.37 19.55
CA THR A 77 -4.74 0.88 19.99
C THR A 77 -3.94 2.11 19.57
N ASP A 78 -2.60 2.06 19.64
CA ASP A 78 -1.77 3.23 19.33
C ASP A 78 -1.58 3.44 17.84
N PHE A 79 -1.44 2.35 17.07
CA PHE A 79 -1.38 2.44 15.61
C PHE A 79 -2.69 2.96 15.03
N GLU A 80 -3.82 2.36 15.41
CA GLU A 80 -5.14 2.77 14.94
C GLU A 80 -5.46 4.19 15.38
N ARG A 81 -5.13 4.57 16.61
CA ARG A 81 -5.31 5.95 17.09
C ARG A 81 -4.49 6.95 16.28
N LYS A 82 -3.26 6.59 15.91
CA LYS A 82 -2.34 7.49 15.19
C LYS A 82 -2.69 7.62 13.71
N TYR A 83 -2.90 6.51 13.03
CA TYR A 83 -3.08 6.48 11.57
C TYR A 83 -4.54 6.33 11.13
N SER A 84 -5.48 6.14 12.08
CA SER A 84 -6.92 5.99 11.83
C SER A 84 -7.31 4.75 11.01
N PHE A 85 -6.47 3.71 11.01
CA PHE A 85 -6.78 2.42 10.37
C PHE A 85 -6.10 1.24 11.09
N PRO A 86 -6.66 0.01 11.03
CA PRO A 86 -6.06 -1.16 11.65
C PRO A 86 -4.72 -1.49 11.01
N ARG A 87 -3.74 -1.85 11.85
CA ARG A 87 -2.44 -2.30 11.36
C ARG A 87 -2.62 -3.55 10.47
N PRO A 88 -2.11 -3.55 9.24
CA PRO A 88 -2.19 -4.74 8.39
C PRO A 88 -1.42 -5.91 9.00
N LYS A 89 -1.97 -7.12 8.88
CA LYS A 89 -1.28 -8.35 9.28
C LYS A 89 -0.15 -8.68 8.30
N PHE A 90 0.78 -9.54 8.70
CA PHE A 90 1.94 -9.93 7.89
C PHE A 90 1.59 -10.54 6.51
N ASN A 91 0.41 -11.14 6.38
CA ASN A 91 -0.09 -11.76 5.15
C ASN A 91 -1.11 -10.90 4.39
N ASP A 92 -1.51 -9.75 4.93
CA ASP A 92 -2.46 -8.87 4.25
C ASP A 92 -1.79 -8.23 3.04
N PRO A 93 -2.46 -8.17 1.87
CA PRO A 93 -1.93 -7.49 0.69
C PRO A 93 -1.77 -5.99 0.94
N ILE A 94 -0.56 -5.47 0.74
CA ILE A 94 -0.25 -4.04 0.91
C ILE A 94 0.38 -3.49 -0.35
N ILE A 95 -0.12 -2.36 -0.84
CA ILE A 95 0.47 -1.61 -1.94
C ILE A 95 1.05 -0.31 -1.38
N PHE A 96 2.35 -0.08 -1.59
CA PHE A 96 3.00 1.19 -1.24
C PHE A 96 3.10 2.11 -2.45
N TYR A 97 2.91 3.41 -2.22
CA TYR A 97 3.22 4.45 -3.21
C TYR A 97 3.71 5.73 -2.53
N CYS A 98 4.38 6.59 -3.28
CA CYS A 98 4.84 7.89 -2.77
C CYS A 98 4.62 9.00 -3.80
N ARG A 99 5.57 9.93 -3.95
CA ARG A 99 5.53 10.94 -5.02
C ARG A 99 6.01 10.40 -6.37
N SER A 100 7.17 9.73 -6.39
CA SER A 100 7.88 9.32 -7.62
C SER A 100 8.52 7.92 -7.55
N GLY A 101 8.05 7.06 -6.66
CA GLY A 101 8.49 5.66 -6.52
C GLY A 101 9.67 5.38 -5.55
N ARG A 102 10.57 6.34 -5.30
CA ARG A 102 11.78 6.08 -4.49
C ARG A 102 11.49 5.74 -3.02
N ARG A 103 10.63 6.53 -2.36
CA ARG A 103 10.29 6.36 -0.94
C ARG A 103 9.43 5.12 -0.72
N SER A 104 8.54 4.81 -1.66
CA SER A 104 7.71 3.61 -1.59
C SER A 104 8.51 2.33 -1.78
N GLN A 105 9.60 2.36 -2.54
CA GLN A 105 10.55 1.25 -2.61
C GLN A 105 11.25 1.01 -1.26
N GLN A 106 11.68 2.08 -0.57
CA GLN A 106 12.26 1.95 0.77
C GLN A 106 11.27 1.40 1.79
N ALA A 107 10.02 1.85 1.74
CA ALA A 107 8.95 1.32 2.58
C ALA A 107 8.66 -0.16 2.31
N LEU A 108 8.63 -0.57 1.03
CA LEU A 108 8.49 -1.97 0.63
C LEU A 108 9.59 -2.85 1.27
N GLU A 109 10.84 -2.44 1.12
CA GLU A 109 12.00 -3.18 1.64
C GLU A 109 11.97 -3.28 3.16
N GLU A 110 11.63 -2.19 3.86
CA GLU A 110 11.55 -2.18 5.33
C GLU A 110 10.39 -3.06 5.82
N ALA A 111 9.22 -3.02 5.16
CA ALA A 111 8.09 -3.88 5.50
C ALA A 111 8.43 -5.37 5.31
N GLN A 112 9.05 -5.73 4.18
CA GLN A 112 9.47 -7.11 3.89
C GLN A 112 10.50 -7.62 4.90
N LYS A 113 11.48 -6.79 5.25
CA LYS A 113 12.48 -7.09 6.27
C LYS A 113 11.86 -7.38 7.64
N HIS A 114 10.73 -6.73 7.95
CA HIS A 114 10.00 -6.90 9.19
C HIS A 114 8.86 -7.95 9.14
N GLY A 115 8.74 -8.69 8.04
CA GLY A 115 7.86 -9.86 7.93
C GLY A 115 6.58 -9.66 7.13
N TRP A 116 6.28 -8.45 6.67
CA TRP A 116 5.19 -8.19 5.71
C TRP A 116 5.63 -8.65 4.31
N TRP A 117 5.40 -9.92 4.04
CA TRP A 117 5.84 -10.56 2.81
C TRP A 117 4.88 -10.29 1.64
N ASN A 118 3.60 -10.02 1.92
CA ASN A 118 2.57 -9.81 0.90
C ASN A 118 2.48 -8.32 0.51
N THR A 119 3.57 -7.77 -0.02
CA THR A 119 3.71 -6.34 -0.30
C THR A 119 4.13 -6.07 -1.74
N ARG A 120 3.54 -5.06 -2.38
CA ARG A 120 3.89 -4.60 -3.75
C ARG A 120 4.05 -3.09 -3.80
N ASN A 121 4.73 -2.59 -4.82
CA ASN A 121 5.00 -1.16 -5.01
C ASN A 121 4.32 -0.66 -6.28
N TYR A 122 3.59 0.45 -6.17
CA TYR A 122 3.14 1.25 -7.31
C TYR A 122 4.23 2.28 -7.65
N THR A 123 5.12 1.90 -8.56
CA THR A 123 6.35 2.64 -8.88
C THR A 123 6.07 3.98 -9.55
N GLY A 124 5.02 4.07 -10.37
CA GLY A 124 4.54 5.32 -10.97
C GLY A 124 4.10 6.35 -9.93
N SER A 125 3.58 5.88 -8.79
CA SER A 125 3.26 6.70 -7.63
C SER A 125 2.30 7.86 -7.95
N TRP A 126 2.25 8.89 -7.11
CA TRP A 126 1.34 10.03 -7.28
C TRP A 126 1.48 10.75 -8.63
N ILE A 127 2.69 10.90 -9.16
CA ILE A 127 2.90 11.59 -10.45
C ILE A 127 2.23 10.83 -11.60
N ASP A 128 2.41 9.50 -11.67
CA ASP A 128 1.77 8.68 -12.70
C ASP A 128 0.24 8.70 -12.54
N TRP A 129 -0.25 8.57 -11.29
CA TRP A 129 -1.68 8.66 -11.00
C TRP A 129 -2.32 9.94 -11.53
N VAL A 130 -1.73 11.10 -11.22
CA VAL A 130 -2.26 12.40 -11.68
C VAL A 130 -2.15 12.55 -13.20
N ALA A 131 -1.11 12.02 -13.83
CA ALA A 131 -0.96 12.07 -15.28
C ALA A 131 -2.06 11.25 -15.98
N GLN A 132 -2.32 10.02 -15.51
CA GLN A 132 -3.36 9.13 -16.05
C GLN A 132 -4.77 9.68 -15.82
N GLU A 133 -5.03 10.25 -14.65
CA GLU A 133 -6.31 10.91 -14.33
C GLU A 133 -6.59 12.14 -15.20
N LYS A 134 -5.55 12.79 -15.72
CA LYS A 134 -5.67 13.92 -16.66
C LYS A 134 -5.87 13.46 -18.10
N SER A 135 -5.15 12.41 -18.55
CA SER A 135 -5.37 11.86 -19.89
C SER A 135 -6.78 11.31 -20.03
N ASN A 136 -7.28 10.58 -19.03
CA ASN A 136 -8.62 9.98 -19.07
C ASN A 136 -9.76 11.01 -19.12
N LYS A 137 -9.56 12.25 -18.65
CA LYS A 137 -10.55 13.33 -18.77
C LYS A 137 -10.50 14.04 -20.12
N LYS A 138 -9.34 14.02 -20.79
CA LYS A 138 -9.19 14.71 -22.06
C LYS A 138 -9.96 14.00 -23.18
N ASP A 139 -10.06 12.68 -23.10
CA ASP A 139 -10.77 11.88 -24.11
C ASP A 139 -12.31 11.94 -23.98
N SER A 140 -12.86 12.50 -22.89
CA SER A 140 -14.31 12.61 -22.68
C SER A 140 -14.92 13.95 -23.10
N ASP A 141 -14.09 14.97 -23.32
CA ASP A 141 -14.54 16.36 -23.46
C ASP A 141 -14.46 16.87 -24.92
N ASP A 142 -14.01 16.05 -25.88
CA ASP A 142 -13.88 16.41 -27.30
C ASP A 142 -15.08 15.95 -28.17
N ASP A 143 -16.16 15.45 -27.55
CA ASP A 143 -17.38 14.95 -28.24
C ASP A 143 -18.63 15.89 -28.11
N GLU A 144 -18.47 17.14 -27.65
CA GLU A 144 -19.59 18.11 -27.51
C GLU A 144 -19.44 19.39 -28.35
#